data_AF-A0A971P201-F1
#
_entry.id   AF-A0A971P201-F1
#
_cell.length_a   1.000
_cell.length_b   1.000
_cell.length_c   1.000
_cell.angle_alpha   90.00
_cell.angle_beta   90.00
_cell.angle_gamma   90.00
#
_symmetry.space_group_name_H-M   'P 1'
#
loop_
_entity.id
_entity.type
_entity.pdbx_description
1 polymer ?
#
loop_
_entity_poly.entity_id
_entity_poly.type
_entity_poly.pdbx_seq_one_letter_code
_entity_poly.pdbx_strand_id
1 'polypeptide(L)'
;MKSSLIAPCGMNCGICIGHLRDKNKCPGCRIMDAYESSYGRKCFIRNCSILEEKKLKFCSDKCEKYPCKRLKNLLKLTDFLNIDLCGDQ
;
A
#
# COMPACT_ATOMS: atom_id res chain seq x y z
N MET A 1 -13.29 6.13 7.75
CA MET A 1 -12.63 5.26 6.75
C MET A 1 -12.18 3.95 7.41
N LYS A 2 -12.45 2.77 6.83
CA LYS A 2 -12.01 1.49 7.44
C LYS A 2 -10.50 1.31 7.25
N SER A 3 -9.75 1.12 8.34
CA SER A 3 -8.27 0.99 8.27
C SER A 3 -7.80 -0.23 7.47
N SER A 4 -8.67 -1.22 7.28
CA SER A 4 -8.40 -2.40 6.44
C SER A 4 -8.20 -2.05 4.96
N LEU A 5 -8.68 -0.89 4.51
CA LEU A 5 -8.55 -0.40 3.13
C LEU A 5 -7.29 0.45 2.92
N ILE A 6 -6.51 0.75 3.96
CA ILE A 6 -5.21 1.41 3.80
C ILE A 6 -4.15 0.33 3.59
N ALA A 7 -3.45 0.34 2.47
CA ALA A 7 -2.35 -0.55 2.18
C ALA A 7 -1.17 -0.34 3.16
N PRO A 8 -0.27 -1.34 3.34
CA PRO A 8 0.94 -1.17 4.15
C PRO A 8 1.84 -0.01 3.68
N CYS A 9 1.77 0.37 2.40
CA CYS A 9 2.50 1.52 1.85
C CYS A 9 1.83 2.88 2.07
N GLY A 10 0.60 2.93 2.58
CA GLY A 10 -0.18 4.17 2.75
C GLY A 10 -1.27 4.40 1.70
N MET A 11 -1.24 3.69 0.57
CA MET A 11 -2.27 3.83 -0.47
C MET A 11 -3.68 3.44 0.01
N ASN A 12 -4.69 4.21 -0.37
CA ASN A 12 -6.09 3.88 -0.14
C ASN A 12 -6.59 2.88 -1.20
N CYS A 13 -6.74 1.62 -0.83
CA CYS A 13 -7.33 0.60 -1.70
C CYS A 13 -8.78 0.92 -2.10
N GLY A 14 -9.53 1.69 -1.30
CA GLY A 14 -10.90 2.09 -1.61
C GLY A 14 -11.04 2.97 -2.87
N ILE A 15 -9.96 3.63 -3.31
CA ILE A 15 -9.92 4.38 -4.57
C ILE A 15 -9.02 3.72 -5.62
N CYS A 16 -8.44 2.56 -5.31
CA CYS A 16 -7.57 1.86 -6.22
C CYS A 16 -8.38 1.18 -7.32
N ILE A 17 -8.08 1.49 -8.59
CA ILE A 17 -8.72 0.89 -9.77
C ILE A 17 -8.71 -0.65 -9.70
N GLY A 18 -7.59 -1.23 -9.26
CA GLY A 18 -7.46 -2.68 -9.11
C GLY A 18 -8.39 -3.28 -8.05
N HIS A 19 -8.71 -2.54 -6.99
CA HIS A 19 -9.66 -2.98 -5.97
C HIS A 19 -11.11 -2.72 -6.38
N LEU A 20 -11.37 -1.72 -7.22
CA LEU A 20 -12.71 -1.38 -7.67
C LEU A 20 -13.21 -2.19 -8.89
N ARG A 21 -12.32 -2.89 -9.62
CA ARG A 21 -12.69 -3.68 -10.80
C ARG A 21 -13.62 -4.85 -10.47
N ASP A 22 -14.53 -5.17 -11.40
CA ASP A 22 -15.49 -6.26 -11.26
C ASP A 22 -14.87 -7.64 -11.51
N LYS A 23 -14.02 -7.76 -12.54
CA LYS A 23 -13.36 -9.02 -12.92
C LYS A 23 -11.93 -9.08 -12.40
N ASN A 24 -11.51 -10.26 -11.93
CA ASN A 24 -10.20 -10.48 -11.31
C ASN A 24 -9.92 -9.55 -10.14
N LYS A 25 -10.94 -9.05 -9.43
CA LYS A 25 -10.83 -8.02 -8.38
C LYS A 25 -9.63 -8.19 -7.46
N CYS A 26 -8.85 -7.12 -7.25
CA CYS A 26 -7.78 -7.16 -6.27
C CYS A 26 -8.39 -7.22 -4.87
N PRO A 27 -8.10 -8.24 -4.06
CA PRO A 27 -8.67 -8.38 -2.72
C PRO A 27 -8.17 -7.27 -1.77
N GLY A 28 -7.08 -6.59 -2.14
CA GLY A 28 -6.48 -5.48 -1.39
C GLY A 28 -5.08 -5.82 -0.89
N CYS A 29 -4.25 -4.80 -0.68
CA CYS A 29 -2.83 -4.98 -0.37
C CYS A 29 -2.53 -5.59 1.02
N ARG A 30 -3.55 -5.97 1.80
CA ARG A 30 -3.41 -6.70 3.07
C ARG A 30 -3.89 -8.14 3.00
N ILE A 31 -4.61 -8.51 1.94
CA ILE A 31 -5.12 -9.87 1.77
C ILE A 31 -4.11 -10.66 0.94
N MET A 32 -3.71 -11.82 1.45
CA MET A 32 -2.95 -12.82 0.72
C MET A 32 -3.95 -13.84 0.20
N ASP A 33 -4.14 -13.87 -1.11
CA ASP A 33 -5.09 -14.77 -1.78
C ASP A 33 -4.34 -15.66 -2.81
N ALA A 34 -4.85 -16.87 -3.02
CA ALA A 34 -4.44 -17.76 -4.11
C ALA A 34 -4.59 -17.11 -5.50
N TYR A 35 -5.52 -16.16 -5.64
CA TYR A 35 -5.71 -15.37 -6.87
C TYR A 35 -4.93 -14.06 -6.91
N GLU A 36 -4.12 -13.77 -5.88
CA GLU A 36 -3.27 -12.59 -5.88
C GLU A 36 -2.21 -12.65 -6.98
N SER A 37 -1.94 -11.50 -7.61
CA SER A 37 -0.86 -11.40 -8.58
C SER A 37 0.50 -11.69 -7.93
N SER A 38 1.44 -12.20 -8.72
CA SER A 38 2.82 -12.43 -8.28
C SER A 38 3.49 -11.14 -7.76
N TYR A 39 3.08 -9.98 -8.27
CA TYR A 39 3.55 -8.66 -7.83
C TYR A 39 3.09 -8.32 -6.40
N GLY A 40 1.83 -8.59 -6.05
CA GLY A 40 1.32 -8.36 -4.70
C GLY A 40 2.06 -9.21 -3.65
N ARG A 41 2.28 -10.49 -3.97
CA ARG A 41 3.02 -11.43 -3.10
C ARG A 41 4.48 -11.03 -2.86
N LYS A 42 5.13 -10.41 -3.86
CA LYS A 42 6.53 -9.97 -3.79
C LYS A 42 6.69 -8.53 -3.25
N CYS A 43 5.61 -7.90 -2.79
CA CYS A 43 5.68 -6.53 -2.29
C CYS A 43 6.54 -6.45 -1.02
N PHE A 44 7.72 -5.85 -1.15
CA PHE A 44 8.64 -5.65 -0.03
C PHE A 44 8.07 -4.78 1.09
N ILE A 45 7.15 -3.86 0.79
CA ILE A 45 6.55 -2.99 1.82
C ILE A 45 5.54 -3.76 2.68
N ARG A 46 4.83 -4.75 2.10
CA ARG A 46 3.93 -5.62 2.86
C ARG A 46 4.68 -6.40 3.94
N ASN A 47 5.90 -6.86 3.62
CA ASN A 47 6.77 -7.63 4.52
C ASN A 47 7.87 -6.75 5.16
N CYS A 48 7.61 -5.46 5.36
CA CYS A 48 8.61 -4.56 5.94
C CYS A 48 8.74 -4.82 7.45
N SER A 49 9.90 -5.31 7.88
CA SER A 49 10.15 -5.65 9.29
C SER A 49 9.96 -4.48 10.25
N ILE A 50 10.30 -3.25 9.84
CA ILE A 50 10.11 -2.05 10.68
C ILE A 50 8.61 -1.81 10.98
N LEU A 51 7.72 -2.07 10.01
CA LEU A 51 6.29 -1.92 10.23
C LEU A 51 5.78 -2.96 11.25
N GLU A 52 6.30 -4.18 11.17
CA GLU A 52 5.97 -5.27 12.10
C GLU A 52 6.52 -5.00 13.51
N GLU A 53 7.82 -4.74 13.64
CA GLU A 53 8.51 -4.48 14.90
C GLU A 53 7.91 -3.29 15.65
N LYS A 54 7.64 -2.19 14.93
CA LYS A 54 7.04 -0.98 15.51
C LYS A 54 5.51 -1.00 15.55
N LYS A 55 4.89 -2.11 15.13
CA LYS A 55 3.42 -2.26 15.02
C LYS A 55 2.75 -1.11 14.26
N LEU A 56 3.47 -0.54 13.28
CA LEU A 56 2.94 0.50 12.41
C LEU A 56 2.01 -0.15 11.39
N LYS A 57 0.79 0.37 11.28
CA LYS A 57 -0.19 -0.18 10.34
C LYS A 57 0.25 0.05 8.89
N PHE A 58 0.88 1.18 8.59
CA PHE A 58 1.30 1.59 7.25
C PHE A 58 2.51 2.52 7.33
N CYS A 59 3.20 2.71 6.20
CA CYS A 59 4.30 3.67 6.08
C CYS A 59 3.83 5.09 6.46
N SER A 60 4.49 5.68 7.44
CA SER A 60 4.22 7.02 7.97
C SER A 60 5.52 7.64 8.49
N ASP A 61 5.49 8.92 8.81
CA ASP A 61 6.56 9.69 9.46
C ASP A 61 7.08 9.09 10.78
N LYS A 62 6.28 8.24 11.44
CA LYS A 62 6.68 7.45 12.62
C LYS A 62 7.73 6.37 12.33
N CYS A 63 7.99 6.06 11.06
CA CYS A 63 9.08 5.20 10.64
C CYS A 63 10.35 6.03 10.41
N GLU A 64 11.45 5.65 11.04
CA GLU A 64 12.73 6.36 10.99
C GLU A 64 13.35 6.40 9.58
N LYS A 65 12.91 5.50 8.69
CA LYS A 65 13.35 5.46 7.29
C LYS A 65 12.40 6.18 6.35
N TYR A 66 11.36 6.85 6.84
CA TYR A 66 10.34 7.49 6.01
C TYR A 66 10.82 8.82 5.41
N PRO A 67 10.51 9.12 4.13
CA PRO A 67 10.09 8.18 3.09
C PRO A 67 11.29 7.36 2.60
N CYS A 68 11.16 6.02 2.62
CA CYS A 68 12.27 5.13 2.27
C CYS A 68 12.38 4.97 0.74
N LYS A 69 13.54 4.49 0.25
CA LYS A 69 13.77 4.27 -1.19
C LYS A 69 12.68 3.43 -1.87
N ARG A 70 12.19 2.38 -1.18
CA ARG A 70 11.13 1.51 -1.70
C ARG A 70 9.80 2.25 -1.85
N LEU A 71 9.44 3.07 -0.86
CA LEU A 71 8.24 3.90 -0.92
C LEU A 71 8.37 4.95 -2.03
N LYS A 72 9.48 5.69 -2.07
CA LYS A 72 9.75 6.68 -3.13
C LYS A 72 9.63 6.10 -4.54
N ASN A 73 10.16 4.90 -4.76
CA ASN A 73 10.06 4.23 -6.05
C ASN A 73 8.61 3.86 -6.43
N LEU A 74 7.78 3.55 -5.43
CA LEU A 74 6.36 3.30 -5.63
C LEU A 74 5.61 4.60 -5.95
N LEU A 75 5.90 5.69 -5.23
CA LEU A 75 5.25 6.99 -5.42
C LEU A 75 5.59 7.62 -6.79
N LYS A 76 6.83 7.46 -7.27
CA LYS A 76 7.23 7.91 -8.62
C LYS A 76 6.38 7.32 -9.74
N LEU A 77 5.79 6.13 -9.54
CA LEU A 77 4.89 5.51 -10.50
C LEU A 77 3.46 6.10 -10.42
N THR A 78 3.09 6.67 -9.28
CA THR A 78 1.76 7.25 -9.02
C THR A 78 1.70 8.76 -9.24
N ASP A 79 2.84 9.46 -9.28
CA ASP A 79 2.92 10.90 -9.64
C ASP A 79 2.38 11.17 -11.06
N PHE A 80 2.42 10.17 -11.96
CA PHE A 80 1.80 10.25 -13.29
C PHE A 80 0.26 10.15 -13.27
N LEU A 81 -0.35 9.80 -12.13
CA LEU A 81 -1.78 9.49 -12.01
C LEU A 81 -2.58 10.47 -11.14
N ASN A 82 -1.96 11.54 -10.60
CA ASN A 82 -2.63 12.51 -9.70
C ASN A 82 -3.40 11.81 -8.54
N ILE A 83 -2.83 10.76 -7.96
CA ILE A 83 -3.43 10.09 -6.81
C ILE A 83 -2.77 10.67 -5.56
N ASP A 84 -3.49 11.54 -4.85
CA ASP A 84 -3.09 12.03 -3.52
C ASP A 84 -2.85 10.83 -2.59
N LEU A 85 -1.59 10.67 -2.17
CA LEU A 85 -1.14 9.54 -1.35
C LEU A 85 -1.30 9.76 0.15
N CYS A 86 -1.71 10.96 0.54
CA CYS A 86 -2.29 11.27 1.82
C CYS A 86 -3.13 12.53 1.60
N GLY A 87 -4.46 12.41 1.71
CA GLY A 87 -5.24 13.58 2.07
C GLY A 87 -4.75 14.05 3.43
N ASP A 88 -4.37 15.32 3.51
CA ASP A 88 -4.15 16.02 4.76
C ASP A 88 -5.37 15.86 5.68
N GLN A 89 -5.10 15.62 6.96
CA GLN A 89 -5.99 15.60 8.15
C GLN A 89 -6.74 14.30 8.47
#